data_AF-A0A8K0CQM3-F1
#
_entry.id   AF-A0A8K0CQM3-F1
#
_cell.length_a   1.000
_cell.length_b   1.000
_cell.length_c   1.000
_cell.angle_alpha   90.00
_cell.angle_beta   90.00
_cell.angle_gamma   90.00
#
_symmetry.space_group_name_H-M   'P 1'
#
loop_
_entity.id
_entity.type
_entity.pdbx_description
1 polymer ?
#
loop_
_entity_poly.entity_id
_entity_poly.type
_entity_poly.pdbx_seq_one_letter_code
_entity_poly.pdbx_strand_id
1 'polypeptide(L)'
;MTIRLKIEFDTLAMTQVIDIQGHIVFTPLEGSGFTRFSYGPINANIEIEGKTRKSKGIDYYNTKNSIMSLNITDGTFYVEGLFNDNQQL
;
A
#
# COMPACT_ATOMS: atom_id res chain seq x y z
N MET A 1 8.82 -22.16 5.34
CA MET A 1 9.98 -21.25 5.42
C MET A 1 9.42 -19.86 5.66
N THR A 2 9.95 -19.16 6.65
CA THR A 2 9.55 -17.79 6.98
C THR A 2 10.69 -16.86 6.56
N ILE A 3 10.34 -15.82 5.81
CA ILE A 3 11.26 -14.77 5.38
C ILE A 3 10.87 -13.50 6.15
N ARG A 4 11.84 -12.88 6.83
CA ARG A 4 11.64 -11.61 7.53
C ARG A 4 12.49 -10.55 6.88
N LEU A 5 11.86 -9.44 6.50
CA LEU A 5 12.49 -8.30 5.86
C LEU A 5 12.23 -7.07 6.72
N LYS A 6 13.29 -6.32 7.00
CA LYS A 6 13.20 -4.95 7.51
C LYS A 6 13.57 -4.03 6.36
N ILE A 7 12.68 -3.10 6.03
CA ILE A 7 12.87 -2.17 4.93
C ILE A 7 12.70 -0.76 5.47
N GLU A 8 13.63 0.11 5.10
CA GLU A 8 13.65 1.52 5.50
C GLU A 8 13.74 2.38 4.24
N PHE A 9 12.89 3.39 4.16
CA PHE A 9 12.89 4.37 3.08
C PHE A 9 12.77 5.76 3.68
N ASP A 10 13.59 6.70 3.21
CA ASP A 10 13.45 8.12 3.58
C ASP A 10 12.13 8.67 3.04
N THR A 11 11.83 8.36 1.77
CA THR A 11 10.58 8.74 1.12
C THR A 11 10.16 7.65 0.13
N LEU A 12 8.88 7.27 0.17
CA LEU A 12 8.21 6.46 -0.84
C LEU A 12 7.19 7.34 -1.56
N ALA A 13 7.44 7.61 -2.83
CA ALA A 13 6.50 8.26 -3.72
C ALA A 13 5.77 7.20 -4.57
N MET A 14 4.44 7.26 -4.60
CA MET A 14 3.60 6.35 -5.36
C MET A 14 2.60 7.13 -6.20
N THR A 15 2.38 6.70 -7.43
CA THR A 15 1.34 7.23 -8.32
C THR A 15 0.53 6.06 -8.85
N GLN A 16 -0.79 6.16 -8.77
CA GLN A 16 -1.71 5.12 -9.24
C GLN A 16 -3.04 5.73 -9.69
N VAL A 17 -3.76 5.01 -10.57
CA VAL A 17 -5.16 5.30 -10.90
C VAL A 17 -6.03 4.42 -10.01
N ILE A 18 -6.98 5.02 -9.30
CA ILE A 18 -7.87 4.29 -8.40
C ILE A 18 -9.32 4.70 -8.57
N ASP A 19 -10.19 3.83 -8.09
CA ASP A 19 -11.59 4.05 -7.82
C ASP A 19 -11.79 3.78 -6.32
N ILE A 20 -12.03 4.85 -5.53
CA ILE A 20 -12.25 4.75 -4.09
C ILE A 20 -13.74 4.88 -3.81
N GLN A 21 -14.26 3.92 -3.05
CA GLN A 21 -15.52 4.03 -2.34
C GLN A 21 -15.31 3.56 -0.89
N GLY A 22 -15.59 4.43 0.09
CA GLY A 22 -15.37 4.11 1.50
C GLY A 22 -15.61 5.28 2.43
N HIS A 23 -14.95 5.26 3.58
CA HIS A 23 -15.00 6.34 4.57
C HIS A 23 -13.60 6.55 5.17
N ILE A 24 -13.15 7.80 5.33
CA ILE A 24 -12.08 8.15 6.27
C ILE A 24 -12.74 8.56 7.57
N VAL A 25 -12.53 7.76 8.61
CA VAL A 25 -13.17 7.92 9.92
C VAL A 25 -14.70 7.95 9.77
N PHE A 26 -15.31 9.13 9.70
CA PHE A 26 -16.76 9.32 9.52
C PHE A 26 -17.11 10.01 8.19
N THR A 27 -16.11 10.47 7.43
CA THR A 27 -16.32 11.20 6.17
C THR A 27 -16.40 10.19 5.02
N PRO A 28 -17.53 10.09 4.29
CA PRO A 28 -17.62 9.24 3.12
C PRO A 28 -16.63 9.72 2.06
N LEU A 29 -15.86 8.83 1.48
CA LEU A 29 -14.96 9.10 0.37
C LEU A 29 -15.45 8.38 -0.87
N GLU A 30 -15.73 9.15 -1.90
CA GLU A 30 -15.98 8.65 -3.23
C GLU A 30 -15.16 9.49 -4.21
N GLY A 31 -14.50 8.83 -5.16
CA GLY A 31 -13.71 9.51 -6.17
C GLY A 31 -12.93 8.54 -7.04
N SER A 32 -12.76 8.89 -8.30
CA SER A 32 -11.99 8.12 -9.27
C SER A 32 -11.01 9.03 -10.00
N GLY A 33 -9.77 8.61 -10.14
CA GLY A 33 -8.77 9.42 -10.84
C GLY A 33 -7.34 9.10 -10.48
N PHE A 34 -6.43 10.00 -10.85
CA PHE A 34 -5.04 9.91 -10.47
C PHE A 34 -4.84 10.24 -9.01
N THR A 35 -3.99 9.44 -8.37
CA THR A 35 -3.55 9.69 -7.01
C THR A 35 -2.06 9.75 -6.91
N ARG A 36 -1.60 10.62 -6.02
CA ARG A 36 -0.20 10.76 -5.65
C ARG A 36 -0.08 10.65 -4.15
N PHE A 37 0.81 9.78 -3.71
CA PHE A 37 1.14 9.60 -2.31
C PHE A 37 2.63 9.82 -2.13
N SER A 38 3.00 10.53 -1.07
CA SER A 38 4.38 10.64 -0.63
C SER A 38 4.41 10.38 0.87
N TYR A 39 5.04 9.29 1.26
CA TYR A 39 5.13 8.84 2.65
C TYR A 39 6.60 8.79 3.07
N GLY A 40 6.94 9.24 4.27
CA GLY A 40 8.32 9.23 4.72
C GLY A 40 8.52 9.92 6.08
N PRO A 41 9.53 9.51 6.86
CA PRO A 41 10.28 8.26 6.76
C PRO A 41 9.40 7.03 7.04
N ILE A 42 9.73 5.91 6.39
CA ILE A 42 9.03 4.63 6.51
C ILE A 42 9.96 3.58 7.11
N ASN A 43 9.48 2.91 8.15
CA ASN A 43 10.07 1.68 8.67
C ASN A 43 9.06 0.55 8.52
N ALA A 44 9.35 -0.41 7.64
CA ALA A 44 8.50 -1.56 7.36
C ALA A 44 9.14 -2.84 7.91
N ASN A 45 8.37 -3.61 8.69
CA ASN A 45 8.69 -4.99 9.02
C ASN A 45 7.72 -5.90 8.26
N ILE A 46 8.25 -6.77 7.41
CA ILE A 46 7.47 -7.68 6.60
C ILE A 46 7.87 -9.11 6.96
N GLU A 47 6.90 -9.90 7.42
CA GLU A 47 7.05 -11.33 7.66
C GLU A 47 6.21 -12.10 6.65
N ILE A 48 6.89 -12.86 5.79
CA ILE A 48 6.28 -13.66 4.73
C ILE A 48 6.48 -15.13 5.07
N GLU A 49 5.39 -15.85 5.22
CA GLU A 49 5.41 -17.30 5.41
C GLU A 49 5.00 -18.01 4.13
N GLY A 50 5.78 -19.00 3.74
CA GLY A 50 5.54 -19.72 2.49
C GLY A 50 6.29 -21.03 2.37
N LYS A 51 6.09 -21.68 1.23
CA LYS A 51 6.75 -22.93 0.85
C LYS A 51 7.21 -22.83 -0.58
N THR A 52 8.38 -23.39 -0.87
CA THR A 52 8.80 -23.58 -2.26
C THR A 52 7.95 -24.66 -2.91
N ARG A 53 7.56 -24.43 -4.16
CA ARG A 53 6.83 -25.39 -5.00
C ARG A 53 7.50 -25.42 -6.37
N LYS A 54 7.81 -26.61 -6.86
CA LYS A 54 8.30 -26.79 -8.22
C LYS A 54 7.14 -26.98 -9.19
N SER A 55 7.14 -26.28 -10.30
CA SER A 55 6.16 -26.45 -11.38
C SER A 55 6.86 -26.26 -12.73
N LYS A 56 6.70 -27.22 -13.65
CA LYS A 56 7.37 -27.20 -14.97
C LYS A 56 8.90 -26.96 -14.90
N GLY A 57 9.55 -27.51 -13.87
CA GLY A 57 10.99 -27.37 -13.65
C GLY A 57 11.43 -26.06 -12.97
N ILE A 58 10.53 -25.09 -12.78
CA ILE A 58 10.81 -23.79 -12.16
C ILE A 58 10.41 -23.85 -10.68
N ASP A 59 11.27 -23.35 -9.81
CA ASP A 59 10.99 -23.21 -8.38
C ASP A 59 10.26 -21.90 -8.11
N TYR A 60 9.07 -22.01 -7.52
CA TYR A 60 8.25 -20.88 -7.10
C TYR A 60 8.27 -20.81 -5.58
N TYR A 61 8.29 -19.60 -5.01
CA TYR A 61 7.96 -19.41 -3.61
C TYR A 61 6.46 -19.09 -3.50
N ASN A 62 5.70 -20.00 -2.89
CA ASN A 62 4.27 -19.83 -2.70
C ASN A 62 4.02 -19.24 -1.30
N THR A 63 3.58 -17.99 -1.28
CA THR A 63 3.23 -17.26 -0.07
C THR A 63 1.91 -17.77 0.49
N LYS A 64 1.90 -18.17 1.76
CA LYS A 64 0.69 -18.58 2.50
C LYS A 64 0.14 -17.44 3.34
N ASN A 65 1.02 -16.72 4.03
CA ASN A 65 0.65 -15.60 4.88
C ASN A 65 1.68 -14.48 4.74
N SER A 66 1.25 -13.23 4.89
CA SER A 66 2.11 -12.06 4.91
C SER A 66 1.59 -11.09 5.95
N ILE A 67 2.43 -10.72 6.89
CA ILE A 67 2.15 -9.68 7.88
C ILE A 67 3.11 -8.53 7.59
N MET A 68 2.56 -7.34 7.45
CA MET A 68 3.32 -6.12 7.26
C MET A 68 2.96 -5.12 8.35
N SER A 69 3.98 -4.64 9.05
CA SER A 69 3.86 -3.52 10.00
C SER A 69 4.61 -2.33 9.44
N LEU A 70 3.89 -1.23 9.21
CA LEU A 70 4.42 0.01 8.69
C LEU A 70 4.40 1.08 9.77
N ASN A 71 5.53 1.74 10.00
CA ASN A 71 5.60 2.99 10.73
C ASN A 71 5.90 4.09 9.73
N ILE A 72 4.96 5.02 9.55
CA ILE A 72 5.06 6.17 8.65
C ILE A 72 4.95 7.41 9.52
N THR A 73 5.93 8.31 9.43
CA THR A 73 5.98 9.51 10.28
C THR A 73 5.18 10.66 9.67
N ASP A 74 5.32 10.88 8.36
CA ASP A 74 4.63 11.92 7.61
C ASP A 74 4.12 11.36 6.28
N GLY A 75 3.06 11.97 5.76
CA GLY A 75 2.37 11.53 4.57
C GLY A 75 1.56 12.66 3.93
N THR A 76 1.80 12.88 2.64
CA THR A 76 0.91 13.70 1.81
C THR A 76 0.17 12.81 0.82
N PHE A 77 -1.12 13.10 0.65
CA PHE A 77 -1.98 12.42 -0.30
C PHE A 77 -2.69 13.44 -1.19
N TYR A 78 -2.79 13.13 -2.46
CA TYR A 78 -3.58 13.86 -3.44
C TYR A 78 -4.45 12.85 -4.18
N VAL A 79 -5.74 13.18 -4.30
CA VAL A 79 -6.71 12.38 -5.06
C VAL A 79 -7.47 13.31 -5.98
N GLU A 80 -7.36 13.05 -7.28
CA GLU A 80 -8.20 13.71 -8.29
C GLU A 80 -9.64 13.18 -8.22
N GLY A 81 -10.63 14.03 -8.47
CA GLY A 81 -12.03 13.62 -8.50
C GLY A 81 -12.63 13.28 -7.14
N LEU A 82 -11.94 13.62 -6.04
CA LEU A 82 -12.44 13.36 -4.70
C LEU A 82 -13.73 14.17 -4.46
N PHE A 83 -14.74 13.50 -3.90
CA PHE A 83 -16.08 14.06 -3.67
C PHE A 83 -16.77 14.57 -4.95
N ASN A 84 -16.46 13.97 -6.11
CA ASN A 84 -16.92 14.43 -7.42
C ASN A 84 -16.56 15.91 -7.67
N ASP A 85 -15.34 16.31 -7.30
CA ASP A 85 -14.79 17.66 -7.40
C ASP A 85 -15.54 18.72 -6.57
N ASN A 86 -16.30 18.30 -5.56
CA ASN A 86 -16.97 19.22 -4.65
C ASN A 86 -15.97 19.85 -3.66
N GLN A 87 -15.46 21.03 -4.01
CA GLN A 87 -14.44 21.77 -3.24
C GLN A 87 -14.87 22.27 -1.84
N GLN A 88 -16.14 22.07 -1.45
CA GLN A 88 -16.62 22.46 -0.10
C GLN A 88 -16.41 21.37 0.96
N LEU A 89 -15.97 20.17 0.54
CA LEU A 89 -15.59 19.03 1.38
C LEU A 89 -14.08 18.81 1.32
#